data_AF-A0A0W8E7C0-F1
#
_entry.id   AF-A0A0W8E7C0-F1
#
_cell.length_a   1.000
_cell.length_b   1.000
_cell.length_c   1.000
_cell.angle_alpha   90.00
_cell.angle_beta   90.00
_cell.angle_gamma   90.00
#
_symmetry.space_group_name_H-M   'P 1'
#
loop_
_entity.id
_entity.type
_entity.pdbx_description
1 polymer ?
#
loop_
_entity_poly.entity_id
_entity_poly.type
_entity_poly.pdbx_seq_one_letter_code
_entity_poly.pdbx_strand_id
1 'polypeptide(L)'
;MVAKNPDFYHIYKNPWGDDEVVCVRALVPDYAILHVQEADIYGNARILGPSYQDALMARAAKKVILTAERIVGTYRMQEEPKLTAIPHFLVEAVVELPGGAKPGICYPEYLTVDWADHKAYQKAVKADEVKQFADKMLEGRA
;
A
#
# COMPACT_ATOMS: atom_id res chain seq x y z
N MET A 1 14.13 17.57 12.91
CA MET A 1 14.06 16.49 11.90
C MET A 1 15.46 15.98 11.58
N VAL A 2 16.34 16.84 11.07
CA VAL A 2 17.76 16.53 10.78
C VAL A 2 18.48 15.87 11.96
N ALA A 3 18.50 16.51 13.13
CA ALA A 3 19.16 15.96 14.33
C ALA A 3 18.60 14.61 14.82
N LYS A 4 17.37 14.23 14.45
CA LYS A 4 16.75 12.96 14.86
C LYS A 4 17.10 11.80 13.92
N ASN A 5 17.46 12.08 12.67
CA ASN A 5 17.81 11.06 11.68
C ASN A 5 18.82 11.63 10.65
N PRO A 6 20.08 11.85 11.07
CA PRO A 6 21.07 12.55 10.25
C PRO A 6 21.48 11.76 9.00
N ASP A 7 21.31 10.44 8.98
CA ASP A 7 21.63 9.61 7.82
C ASP A 7 20.60 9.75 6.69
N PHE A 8 19.38 10.20 7.02
CA PHE A 8 18.27 10.33 6.09
C PHE A 8 18.06 11.78 5.62
N TYR A 9 18.36 12.75 6.49
CA TYR A 9 18.20 14.18 6.23
C TYR A 9 19.55 14.88 6.23
N HIS A 10 19.87 15.56 5.14
CA HIS A 10 21.16 16.23 4.93
C HIS A 10 20.94 17.70 4.63
N ILE A 11 21.77 18.58 5.21
CA ILE A 11 21.74 20.00 4.88
C ILE A 11 22.77 20.24 3.78
N TYR A 12 22.33 20.85 2.68
CA TYR A 12 23.18 21.23 1.56
C TYR A 12 23.08 22.73 1.31
N LYS A 13 24.18 23.35 0.90
CA LYS A 13 24.16 24.73 0.40
C LYS A 13 23.41 24.77 -0.93
N ASN A 14 22.49 25.71 -1.08
CA ASN A 14 21.83 25.98 -2.36
C ASN A 14 22.89 26.40 -3.41
N PRO A 15 23.01 25.73 -4.57
CA PRO A 15 24.00 26.11 -5.57
C PRO A 15 23.69 27.44 -6.30
N TRP A 16 22.48 28.01 -6.12
CA TRP A 16 22.05 29.26 -6.75
C TRP A 16 21.90 30.44 -5.78
N GLY A 17 22.18 30.25 -4.49
CA GLY A 17 22.00 31.25 -3.45
C GLY A 17 22.90 31.03 -2.23
N ASP A 18 22.66 31.81 -1.19
CA ASP A 18 23.37 31.68 0.09
C ASP A 18 22.54 30.97 1.17
N ASP A 19 21.34 30.51 0.83
CA ASP A 19 20.48 29.72 1.68
C ASP A 19 20.90 28.24 1.73
N GLU A 20 20.50 27.57 2.81
CA GLU A 20 20.66 26.13 2.99
C GLU A 20 19.33 25.41 2.78
N VAL A 21 19.40 24.22 2.19
CA VAL A 21 18.23 23.37 1.94
C VAL A 21 18.38 22.02 2.63
N VAL A 22 17.26 21.47 3.12
CA VAL A 22 17.22 20.11 3.64
C VAL A 22 16.91 19.15 2.51
N CYS A 23 17.88 18.32 2.15
CA CYS A 23 17.70 17.21 1.22
C CYS A 23 17.31 15.94 1.98
N VAL A 24 16.37 15.19 1.42
CA VAL A 24 15.91 13.90 1.96
C VAL A 24 16.41 12.80 1.04
N ARG A 25 16.98 11.74 1.62
CA ARG A 25 17.38 10.57 0.83
C ARG A 25 16.16 9.91 0.18
N ALA A 26 16.30 9.44 -1.06
CA ALA A 26 15.25 8.68 -1.72
C ALA A 26 14.90 7.41 -0.92
N LEU A 27 13.61 7.15 -0.74
CA LEU A 27 13.11 5.91 -0.18
C LEU A 27 12.94 4.90 -1.32
N VAL A 28 13.75 3.84 -1.32
CA VAL A 28 13.73 2.78 -2.34
C VAL A 28 13.52 1.44 -1.64
N PRO A 29 12.28 1.08 -1.26
CA PRO A 29 11.99 -0.19 -0.60
C PRO A 29 12.35 -1.38 -1.49
N ASP A 30 12.73 -2.50 -0.89
CA ASP A 30 12.89 -3.74 -1.65
C ASP A 30 11.53 -4.25 -2.15
N TYR A 31 10.48 -4.10 -1.33
CA TYR A 31 9.12 -4.47 -1.66
C TYR A 31 8.12 -3.39 -1.22
N ALA A 32 7.12 -3.11 -2.05
CA ALA A 32 5.87 -2.48 -1.65
C ALA A 32 4.74 -3.52 -1.68
N ILE A 33 3.98 -3.62 -0.58
CA ILE A 33 2.80 -4.48 -0.50
C ILE A 33 1.59 -3.55 -0.53
N LEU A 34 0.77 -3.66 -1.58
CA LEU A 34 -0.35 -2.76 -1.82
C LEU A 34 -1.64 -3.56 -1.96
N HIS A 35 -2.75 -2.95 -1.56
CA HIS A 35 -4.07 -3.55 -1.70
C HIS A 35 -4.92 -2.76 -2.69
N VAL A 36 -5.51 -3.44 -3.66
CA VAL A 36 -6.25 -2.84 -4.78
C VAL A 36 -7.60 -3.51 -4.95
N GLN A 37 -8.53 -2.85 -5.65
CA GLN A 37 -9.85 -3.41 -5.91
C GLN A 37 -9.74 -4.47 -7.01
N GLU A 38 -9.21 -4.10 -8.18
CA GLU A 38 -9.10 -5.00 -9.33
C GLU A 38 -7.64 -5.14 -9.75
N ALA A 39 -7.20 -6.37 -9.98
CA ALA A 39 -5.94 -6.67 -10.66
C ALA A 39 -6.16 -7.77 -11.70
N ASP A 40 -5.35 -7.81 -12.76
CA ASP A 40 -5.27 -8.99 -13.61
C ASP A 40 -4.12 -9.91 -13.16
N ILE A 41 -4.05 -11.11 -13.75
CA ILE A 41 -3.01 -12.10 -13.42
C ILE A 41 -1.59 -11.63 -13.75
N TYR A 42 -1.43 -10.57 -14.55
CA TYR A 42 -0.13 -10.03 -14.92
C TYR A 42 0.32 -8.91 -13.96
N GLY A 43 -0.61 -8.33 -13.18
CA GLY A 43 -0.32 -7.26 -12.23
C GLY A 43 -0.72 -5.87 -12.72
N ASN A 44 -1.47 -5.75 -13.82
CA ASN A 44 -2.14 -4.48 -14.11
C ASN A 44 -3.25 -4.30 -13.06
N ALA A 45 -3.26 -3.17 -12.37
CA ALA A 45 -4.19 -2.95 -11.28
C ALA A 45 -4.85 -1.57 -11.30
N ARG A 46 -6.07 -1.55 -10.77
CA ARG A 46 -6.90 -0.36 -10.62
C ARG A 46 -7.03 -0.01 -9.15
N ILE A 47 -6.82 1.28 -8.87
CA ILE A 47 -7.16 1.87 -7.58
C ILE A 47 -8.40 2.72 -7.81
N LEU A 48 -9.54 2.25 -7.31
CA LEU A 48 -10.81 2.96 -7.39
C LEU A 48 -10.91 3.97 -6.23
N GLY A 49 -11.15 5.23 -6.56
CA GLY A 49 -11.10 6.32 -5.57
C GLY A 49 -9.68 6.87 -5.39
N PRO A 50 -9.36 7.46 -4.22
CA PRO A 50 -8.07 8.11 -4.00
C PRO A 50 -6.91 7.11 -3.98
N SER A 51 -5.87 7.36 -4.78
CA SER A 51 -4.68 6.51 -4.86
C SER A 51 -3.62 6.78 -3.78
N TYR A 52 -3.83 7.81 -2.95
CA TYR A 52 -2.91 8.24 -1.90
C TYR A 52 -1.44 8.22 -2.33
N GLN A 53 -0.63 7.35 -1.71
CA GLN A 53 0.79 7.17 -2.01
C GLN A 53 1.06 5.86 -2.75
N ASP A 54 0.06 5.05 -3.03
CA ASP A 54 0.19 3.68 -3.52
C ASP A 54 0.85 3.63 -4.88
N ALA A 55 0.41 4.49 -5.81
CA ALA A 55 1.03 4.62 -7.13
C ALA A 55 2.47 5.14 -7.06
N LEU A 56 2.80 5.98 -6.06
CA LEU A 56 4.16 6.46 -5.83
C LEU A 56 5.03 5.34 -5.23
N MET A 57 4.53 4.61 -4.23
CA MET A 57 5.21 3.49 -3.59
C MET A 57 5.48 2.36 -4.59
N ALA A 58 4.53 2.06 -5.48
CA ALA A 58 4.70 1.07 -6.54
C ALA A 58 5.86 1.41 -7.48
N ARG A 59 6.12 2.70 -7.73
CA ARG A 59 7.23 3.18 -8.57
C ARG A 59 8.54 3.34 -7.79
N ALA A 60 8.46 3.54 -6.49
CA ALA A 60 9.63 3.73 -5.62
C ALA A 60 10.27 2.40 -5.21
N ALA A 61 9.46 1.35 -5.04
CA ALA A 61 9.95 0.03 -4.66
C ALA A 61 10.65 -0.68 -5.83
N LYS A 62 11.61 -1.56 -5.51
CA LYS A 62 12.24 -2.44 -6.50
C LYS A 62 11.24 -3.46 -7.06
N LYS A 63 10.31 -3.91 -6.22
CA LYS A 63 9.32 -4.95 -6.50
C LYS A 63 7.99 -4.63 -5.82
N VAL A 64 6.87 -5.01 -6.43
CA VAL A 64 5.53 -4.80 -5.86
C VAL A 64 4.81 -6.13 -5.70
N ILE A 65 4.19 -6.34 -4.54
CA ILE A 65 3.23 -7.42 -4.30
C ILE A 65 1.85 -6.77 -4.19
N LEU A 66 0.93 -7.20 -5.05
CA LEU A 66 -0.45 -6.76 -5.01
C LEU A 66 -1.32 -7.80 -4.31
N THR A 67 -2.12 -7.34 -3.36
CA THR A 67 -3.31 -8.05 -2.91
C THR A 67 -4.52 -7.38 -3.57
N ALA A 68 -5.46 -8.14 -4.10
CA ALA A 68 -6.62 -7.61 -4.81
C ALA A 68 -7.92 -8.16 -4.24
N GLU A 69 -8.95 -7.33 -4.14
CA GLU A 69 -10.30 -7.80 -3.81
C GLU A 69 -10.82 -8.80 -4.85
N ARG A 70 -10.41 -8.63 -6.12
CA ARG A 70 -10.80 -9.51 -7.21
C ARG A 70 -9.78 -9.55 -8.34
N ILE A 71 -9.55 -10.74 -8.87
CA ILE A 71 -8.80 -10.91 -10.12
C ILE A 71 -9.75 -10.81 -11.31
N VAL A 72 -9.37 -10.01 -12.30
CA VAL A 72 -10.18 -9.76 -13.49
C VAL A 72 -9.42 -10.09 -14.77
N GLY A 73 -10.14 -10.28 -15.87
CA GLY A 73 -9.51 -10.43 -17.17
C GLY A 73 -8.83 -9.14 -17.63
N THR A 74 -7.65 -9.24 -18.23
CA THR A 74 -6.86 -8.12 -18.76
C THR A 74 -7.64 -7.22 -19.72
N TYR A 75 -8.68 -7.75 -20.39
CA TYR A 75 -9.55 -6.98 -21.27
C TYR A 75 -10.18 -5.77 -20.56
N ARG A 76 -10.48 -5.85 -19.25
CA ARG A 76 -11.01 -4.70 -18.50
C ARG A 76 -10.03 -3.53 -18.52
N MET A 77 -8.74 -3.80 -18.37
CA MET A 77 -7.68 -2.78 -18.41
C MET A 77 -7.53 -2.22 -19.82
N GLN A 78 -7.78 -3.03 -20.85
CA GLN A 78 -7.75 -2.59 -22.25
C GLN A 78 -8.97 -1.72 -22.62
N GLU A 79 -10.15 -2.00 -22.05
CA GLU A 79 -11.37 -1.21 -22.25
C GLU A 79 -11.24 0.20 -21.70
N GLU A 80 -10.65 0.35 -20.50
CA GLU A 80 -10.40 1.66 -19.89
C GLU A 80 -8.96 1.76 -19.35
N PRO A 81 -7.96 1.98 -20.24
CA PRO A 81 -6.54 1.93 -19.87
C PRO A 81 -6.13 3.05 -18.93
N LYS A 82 -6.84 4.19 -18.98
CA LYS A 82 -6.60 5.34 -18.08
C LYS A 82 -6.86 5.02 -16.61
N LEU A 83 -7.64 3.98 -16.32
CA LEU A 83 -7.92 3.54 -14.94
C LEU A 83 -6.83 2.61 -14.38
N THR A 84 -5.88 2.16 -15.21
CA THR A 84 -4.77 1.33 -14.74
C THR A 84 -3.78 2.21 -13.96
N ALA A 85 -3.82 2.10 -12.64
CA ALA A 85 -3.01 2.91 -11.72
C ALA A 85 -1.61 2.34 -11.55
N ILE A 86 -1.50 1.00 -11.50
CA ILE A 86 -0.23 0.28 -11.35
C ILE A 86 -0.08 -0.65 -12.57
N PRO A 87 0.94 -0.44 -13.42
CA PRO A 87 1.18 -1.30 -14.57
C PRO A 87 1.91 -2.59 -14.17
N HIS A 88 1.62 -3.69 -14.89
CA HIS A 88 2.16 -5.03 -14.61
C HIS A 88 3.68 -5.10 -14.48
N PHE A 89 4.45 -4.31 -15.24
CA PHE A 89 5.91 -4.41 -15.24
C PHE A 89 6.57 -3.95 -13.92
N LEU A 90 5.81 -3.33 -13.00
CA LEU A 90 6.27 -3.01 -11.65
C LEU A 90 5.96 -4.13 -10.64
N VAL A 91 5.12 -5.10 -11.02
CA VAL A 91 4.52 -6.08 -10.12
C VAL A 91 5.21 -7.42 -10.25
N GLU A 92 5.58 -7.99 -9.10
CA GLU A 92 6.21 -9.30 -9.00
C GLU A 92 5.19 -10.41 -8.67
N ALA A 93 4.15 -10.09 -7.91
CA ALA A 93 3.12 -11.05 -7.53
C ALA A 93 1.76 -10.39 -7.35
N VAL A 94 0.71 -11.15 -7.65
CA VAL A 94 -0.69 -10.77 -7.44
C VAL A 94 -1.37 -11.88 -6.63
N VAL A 95 -2.10 -11.49 -5.59
CA VAL A 95 -2.82 -12.39 -4.69
C VAL A 95 -4.27 -11.94 -4.61
N GLU A 96 -5.21 -12.83 -4.92
CA GLU A 96 -6.62 -12.58 -4.65
C GLU A 96 -6.86 -12.70 -3.13
N LEU A 97 -7.27 -11.61 -2.50
CA LEU A 97 -7.51 -11.54 -1.06
C LEU A 97 -8.73 -10.64 -0.77
N PRO A 98 -9.95 -11.16 -0.92
CA PRO A 98 -11.17 -10.42 -0.60
C PRO A 98 -11.21 -10.00 0.87
N GLY A 99 -11.60 -8.76 1.14
CA GLY A 99 -11.53 -8.12 2.45
C GLY A 99 -10.08 -7.95 2.94
N GLY A 100 -9.15 -7.66 2.04
CA GLY A 100 -7.71 -7.64 2.31
C GLY A 100 -7.24 -6.40 3.06
N ALA A 101 -7.90 -5.24 2.89
CA ALA A 101 -7.59 -4.05 3.70
C ALA A 101 -8.47 -3.90 4.95
N LYS A 102 -9.29 -4.89 5.32
CA LYS A 102 -9.96 -4.90 6.63
C LYS A 102 -8.91 -4.89 7.76
N PRO A 103 -9.15 -4.19 8.88
CA PRO A 103 -10.37 -3.46 9.25
C PRO A 103 -10.46 -2.04 8.67
N GLY A 104 -9.50 -1.63 7.83
CA GLY A 104 -9.50 -0.34 7.13
C GLY A 104 -10.54 -0.24 6.01
N ILE A 105 -10.36 0.75 5.12
CA ILE A 105 -11.27 1.07 4.01
C ILE A 105 -10.69 0.66 2.65
N CYS A 106 -11.56 0.38 1.68
CA CYS A 106 -11.23 0.22 0.26
C CYS A 106 -12.49 0.59 -0.50
N TYR A 107 -12.47 1.81 -1.02
CA TYR A 107 -13.59 2.33 -1.75
C TYR A 107 -13.69 1.67 -3.14
N PRO A 108 -14.86 1.31 -3.67
CA PRO A 108 -16.18 1.37 -3.05
C PRO A 108 -16.57 0.09 -2.27
N GLU A 109 -15.71 -0.94 -2.24
CA GLU A 109 -15.99 -2.27 -1.67
C GLU A 109 -16.40 -2.21 -0.19
N TYR A 110 -15.65 -1.45 0.61
CA TYR A 110 -15.94 -1.19 2.02
C TYR A 110 -15.66 0.28 2.36
N LEU A 111 -16.75 0.98 2.69
CA LEU A 111 -16.80 2.44 2.81
C LEU A 111 -16.41 2.96 4.19
N THR A 112 -16.46 2.12 5.22
CA THR A 112 -16.18 2.51 6.60
C THR A 112 -15.21 1.54 7.24
N VAL A 113 -14.44 2.05 8.21
CA VAL A 113 -13.60 1.23 9.08
C VAL A 113 -14.49 0.27 9.87
N ASP A 114 -14.07 -0.99 10.00
CA ASP A 114 -14.66 -1.92 10.96
C ASP A 114 -14.23 -1.52 12.38
N TRP A 115 -15.08 -0.73 13.03
CA TRP A 115 -14.80 -0.24 14.38
C TRP A 115 -14.82 -1.34 15.44
N ALA A 116 -15.50 -2.45 15.21
CA ALA A 116 -15.53 -3.56 16.17
C ALA A 116 -14.16 -4.24 16.18
N ASP A 117 -13.64 -4.61 15.01
CA ASP A 117 -12.31 -5.21 14.87
C ASP A 117 -11.20 -4.23 15.24
N HIS A 118 -11.34 -2.95 14.88
CA HIS A 118 -10.36 -1.93 15.28
C HIS A 118 -10.26 -1.79 16.81
N LYS A 119 -11.40 -1.77 17.52
CA LYS A 119 -11.41 -1.73 19.00
C LYS A 119 -10.89 -3.03 19.61
N ALA A 120 -11.21 -4.19 19.01
CA ALA A 120 -10.70 -5.48 19.46
C ALA A 120 -9.17 -5.56 19.33
N TYR A 121 -8.61 -5.09 18.20
CA TYR A 121 -7.16 -4.98 18.01
C TYR A 121 -6.51 -4.08 19.07
N GLN A 122 -7.06 -2.89 19.32
CA GLN A 122 -6.52 -2.00 20.35
C GLN A 122 -6.53 -2.63 21.75
N LYS A 123 -7.58 -3.40 22.08
CA LYS A 123 -7.66 -4.14 23.34
C LYS A 123 -6.57 -5.22 23.40
N ALA A 124 -6.39 -5.97 22.31
CA ALA A 124 -5.35 -7.02 22.22
C ALA A 124 -3.94 -6.44 22.37
N VAL A 125 -3.64 -5.28 21.76
CA VAL A 125 -2.36 -4.58 21.93
C VAL A 125 -2.10 -4.24 23.41
N LYS A 126 -3.11 -3.72 24.12
CA LYS A 126 -2.98 -3.37 25.54
C LYS A 126 -2.82 -4.59 26.46
N ALA A 127 -3.33 -5.74 26.03
CA ALA A 127 -3.28 -7.00 26.78
C ALA A 127 -2.08 -7.90 26.38
N ASP A 128 -1.26 -7.48 25.40
CA ASP A 128 -0.22 -8.32 24.79
C ASP A 128 -0.76 -9.61 24.13
N GLU A 129 -1.98 -9.54 23.59
CA GLU A 129 -2.73 -10.65 22.96
C GLU A 129 -2.86 -10.50 21.43
N VAL A 130 -1.93 -9.77 20.80
CA VAL A 130 -1.98 -9.46 19.36
C VAL A 130 -1.95 -10.73 18.52
N LYS A 131 -1.22 -11.76 18.95
CA LYS A 131 -1.14 -13.03 18.23
C LYS A 131 -2.48 -13.75 18.17
N GLN A 132 -3.20 -13.82 19.30
CA GLN A 132 -4.51 -14.45 19.40
C GLN A 132 -5.54 -13.70 18.56
N PHE A 133 -5.46 -12.36 18.56
CA PHE A 133 -6.28 -11.55 17.67
C PHE A 133 -5.97 -11.87 16.19
N ALA A 134 -4.69 -11.94 15.82
CA ALA A 134 -4.29 -12.27 14.45
C ALA A 134 -4.75 -13.66 14.03
N ASP A 135 -4.58 -14.68 14.87
CA ASP A 135 -5.02 -16.06 14.60
C ASP A 135 -6.53 -16.09 14.32
N LYS A 136 -7.35 -15.40 15.14
CA LYS A 136 -8.79 -15.25 14.92
C LYS A 136 -9.13 -14.56 13.59
N MET A 137 -8.37 -13.53 13.19
CA MET A 137 -8.62 -12.80 11.94
C MET A 137 -8.25 -13.61 10.69
N LEU A 138 -7.33 -14.57 10.85
CA LEU A 138 -6.87 -15.46 9.80
C LEU A 138 -7.68 -16.76 9.71
N GLU A 139 -8.52 -17.08 10.71
CA GLU A 139 -9.41 -18.24 10.67
C GLU A 139 -10.28 -18.22 9.40
N GLY A 140 -10.19 -19.31 8.62
CA GLY A 140 -10.95 -19.48 7.38
C GLY A 140 -10.39 -18.72 6.16
N ARG A 141 -9.26 -18.02 6.29
CA ARG A 141 -8.50 -17.47 5.16
C ARG A 141 -7.41 -18.48 4.78
N ALA A 142 -7.53 -19.10 3.60
CA ALA A 142 -6.56 -20.05 3.04
C ALA A 142 -5.86 -19.45 1.82
#